data_AF-A0A371J3I9-F1
#
_entry.id   AF-A0A371J3I9-F1
#
_cell.length_a   1.000
_cell.length_b   1.000
_cell.length_c   1.000
_cell.angle_alpha   90.00
_cell.angle_beta   90.00
_cell.angle_gamma   90.00
#
_symmetry.space_group_name_H-M   'P 1'
#
loop_
_entity.id
_entity.type
_entity.pdbx_description
1 polymer ?
#
loop_
_entity_poly.entity_id
_entity_poly.type
_entity_poly.pdbx_seq_one_letter_code
_entity_poly.pdbx_strand_id
1 'polypeptide(L)'
;MKKIPKIIWGVIYSIGTCITLLLSIISLSRSDTIINPDAMIFFQLYEQAFILLAFGAIPMVIACYMVCKVYEMKNSHNYKRNSMIIFIPGIICVSCSIFMLGLLFIGMINSFILH
;
A
#
# COMPACT_ATOMS: atom_id res chain seq x y z
N MET A 1 -19.32 4.34 -21.94
CA MET A 1 -17.95 4.76 -21.52
C MET A 1 -16.90 4.12 -22.43
N LYS A 2 -15.87 4.85 -22.86
CA LYS A 2 -14.82 4.34 -23.77
C LYS A 2 -14.12 3.11 -23.15
N LYS A 3 -13.85 2.05 -23.92
CA LYS A 3 -13.20 0.80 -23.44
C LYS A 3 -11.76 1.03 -22.94
N ILE A 4 -11.09 2.05 -23.48
CA ILE A 4 -9.69 2.40 -23.23
C ILE A 4 -9.41 2.73 -21.74
N PRO A 5 -10.13 3.65 -21.07
CA PRO A 5 -9.89 3.95 -19.65
C PRO A 5 -10.12 2.74 -18.72
N LYS A 6 -11.06 1.83 -19.04
CA LYS A 6 -11.26 0.58 -18.28
C LYS A 6 -9.98 -0.26 -18.26
N ILE A 7 -9.35 -0.43 -19.42
CA ILE A 7 -8.13 -1.22 -19.57
C ILE A 7 -6.96 -0.55 -18.84
N ILE A 8 -6.75 0.75 -19.02
CA ILE A 8 -5.63 1.47 -18.40
C ILE A 8 -5.69 1.38 -16.87
N TRP A 9 -6.83 1.73 -16.28
CA TRP A 9 -6.99 1.68 -14.82
C TRP A 9 -6.96 0.25 -14.27
N GLY A 10 -7.47 -0.72 -15.04
CA GLY A 10 -7.36 -2.14 -14.69
C GLY A 10 -5.90 -2.62 -14.64
N VAL A 11 -5.07 -2.23 -15.60
CA VAL A 11 -3.63 -2.57 -15.64
C VAL A 11 -2.87 -1.91 -14.49
N ILE A 12 -3.08 -0.60 -14.27
CA ILE A 12 -2.44 0.14 -13.15
C ILE A 12 -2.78 -0.52 -11.82
N TYR A 13 -4.07 -0.81 -11.60
CA TYR A 13 -4.52 -1.48 -10.39
C TYR A 13 -3.92 -2.88 -10.25
N SER A 14 -3.92 -3.68 -11.32
CA SER A 14 -3.35 -5.05 -11.30
C SER A 14 -1.86 -5.04 -10.95
N ILE A 15 -1.09 -4.13 -11.52
CA ILE A 15 0.35 -3.97 -11.21
C ILE A 15 0.51 -3.55 -9.75
N GLY A 16 -0.27 -2.55 -9.30
CA GLY A 16 -0.29 -2.12 -7.91
C GLY A 16 -0.63 -3.24 -6.93
N THR A 17 -1.60 -4.10 -7.26
CA THR A 17 -1.95 -5.27 -6.43
C THR A 17 -0.82 -6.29 -6.35
N CYS A 18 -0.13 -6.57 -7.45
CA CYS A 18 0.99 -7.50 -7.44
C CYS A 18 2.15 -6.96 -6.59
N ILE A 19 2.47 -5.68 -6.74
CA ILE A 19 3.53 -5.03 -5.97
C ILE A 19 3.19 -5.02 -4.47
N THR A 20 1.96 -4.63 -4.11
CA THR A 20 1.52 -4.60 -2.71
C THR A 20 1.54 -5.98 -2.07
N LEU A 21 1.08 -7.03 -2.77
CA LEU A 21 1.18 -8.40 -2.29
C LEU A 21 2.64 -8.84 -2.07
N LEU A 22 3.51 -8.58 -3.05
CA LEU A 22 4.91 -8.98 -2.97
C LEU A 22 5.63 -8.26 -1.82
N LEU A 23 5.44 -6.96 -1.67
CA LEU A 23 6.00 -6.19 -0.55
C LEU A 23 5.44 -6.63 0.79
N SER A 24 4.15 -6.99 0.85
CA SER A 24 3.53 -7.49 2.09
C SER A 24 4.14 -8.82 2.52
N ILE A 25 4.41 -9.72 1.59
CA ILE A 25 5.08 -11.00 1.86
C ILE A 25 6.50 -10.75 2.36
N ILE A 26 7.25 -9.85 1.73
CA ILE A 26 8.61 -9.48 2.15
C ILE A 26 8.57 -8.89 3.57
N SER A 27 7.62 -8.01 3.83
CA SER A 27 7.44 -7.38 5.15
C SER A 27 7.11 -8.42 6.23
N LEU A 28 6.21 -9.38 5.94
CA LEU A 28 5.84 -10.45 6.88
C LEU A 28 6.97 -11.45 7.13
N SER A 29 7.80 -11.71 6.11
CA SER A 29 8.90 -12.67 6.21
C SER A 29 10.00 -12.22 7.18
N ARG A 30 10.01 -10.94 7.56
CA ARG A 30 10.97 -10.32 8.50
C ARG A 30 12.40 -10.80 8.25
N SER A 31 12.79 -10.85 6.98
CA SER A 31 14.14 -11.28 6.64
C SER A 31 15.12 -10.22 7.12
N ASP A 32 16.03 -10.60 8.03
CA ASP A 32 17.11 -9.74 8.52
C ASP A 32 18.21 -9.50 7.46
N THR A 33 17.91 -9.78 6.20
CA THR A 33 18.81 -9.54 5.08
C THR A 33 18.96 -8.04 4.85
N ILE A 34 20.20 -7.56 4.99
CA ILE A 34 20.61 -6.23 4.57
C ILE A 34 21.06 -6.36 3.11
N ILE A 35 20.31 -5.78 2.17
CA ILE A 35 20.70 -5.81 0.75
C ILE A 35 21.97 -5.00 0.50
N ASN A 36 22.12 -3.88 1.23
CA ASN A 36 23.17 -2.91 0.94
C ASN A 36 23.91 -2.52 2.22
N PRO A 37 24.90 -3.33 2.65
CA PRO A 37 25.67 -3.06 3.87
C PRO A 37 26.53 -1.80 3.77
N ASP A 38 26.75 -1.28 2.57
CA ASP A 38 27.53 -0.05 2.35
C ASP A 38 26.64 1.21 2.28
N ALA A 39 25.32 1.07 2.44
CA ALA A 39 24.42 2.22 2.45
C ALA A 39 24.47 2.93 3.81
N MET A 40 24.54 4.27 3.77
CA MET A 40 24.65 5.15 4.94
C MET A 40 23.47 5.03 5.93
N ILE A 41 22.38 4.35 5.54
CA ILE A 41 21.26 3.98 6.41
C ILE A 41 21.03 2.47 6.28
N PHE A 42 21.34 1.74 7.36
CA PHE A 42 21.08 0.31 7.48
C PHE A 42 19.58 0.07 7.68
N PHE A 43 18.82 0.08 6.59
CA PHE A 43 17.45 -0.43 6.61
C PHE A 43 17.45 -1.89 6.22
N GLN A 44 16.80 -2.73 7.04
CA GLN A 44 16.56 -4.12 6.71
C GLN A 44 15.55 -4.21 5.54
N LEU A 45 15.62 -5.29 4.75
CA LEU A 45 14.75 -5.48 3.58
C LEU A 45 13.25 -5.27 3.92
N TYR A 46 12.81 -5.79 5.07
CA TYR A 46 11.41 -5.68 5.47
C TYR A 46 11.01 -4.25 5.85
N GLU A 47 11.92 -3.43 6.37
CA GLU A 47 11.66 -2.02 6.69
C GLU A 47 11.53 -1.20 5.42
N GLN A 48 12.40 -1.44 4.44
CA GLN A 48 12.30 -0.80 3.12
C GLN A 48 10.98 -1.17 2.44
N ALA A 49 10.60 -2.45 2.47
CA ALA A 49 9.32 -2.90 1.92
C ALA A 49 8.13 -2.24 2.63
N PHE A 50 8.20 -2.11 3.95
CA PHE A 50 7.15 -1.49 4.76
C PHE A 50 7.02 0.03 4.49
N ILE A 51 8.15 0.73 4.34
CA ILE A 51 8.18 2.14 3.93
C ILE A 51 7.56 2.30 2.54
N LEU A 52 7.92 1.44 1.60
CA LEU A 52 7.40 1.50 0.23
C LEU A 52 5.88 1.22 0.18
N LEU A 53 5.39 0.29 1.00
CA LEU A 53 3.96 0.06 1.20
C LEU A 53 3.24 1.29 1.74
N ALA A 54 3.84 1.99 2.72
CA ALA A 54 3.27 3.19 3.31
C ALA A 54 3.20 4.36 2.31
N PHE A 55 4.24 4.57 1.49
CA PHE A 55 4.19 5.59 0.43
C PHE A 55 3.23 5.21 -0.70
N GLY A 56 3.09 3.91 -0.98
CA GLY A 56 2.16 3.37 -1.97
C GLY A 56 0.67 3.53 -1.62
N ALA A 57 0.32 3.92 -0.39
CA ALA A 57 -1.07 4.02 0.04
C ALA A 57 -1.92 5.01 -0.76
N ILE A 58 -1.41 6.23 -0.97
CA ILE A 58 -2.13 7.27 -1.71
C ILE A 58 -2.43 6.83 -3.15
N PRO A 59 -1.42 6.45 -3.98
CA PRO A 59 -1.70 6.01 -5.35
C PRO A 59 -2.57 4.74 -5.39
N MET A 60 -2.42 3.82 -4.41
CA MET A 60 -3.22 2.60 -4.38
C MET A 60 -4.69 2.87 -4.07
N VAL A 61 -5.00 3.72 -3.08
CA VAL A 61 -6.39 4.11 -2.76
C VAL A 61 -7.04 4.81 -3.97
N ILE A 62 -6.31 5.68 -4.66
CA ILE A 62 -6.78 6.34 -5.89
C ILE A 62 -7.09 5.28 -6.97
N ALA A 63 -6.19 4.32 -7.18
CA ALA A 63 -6.38 3.24 -8.15
C ALA A 63 -7.62 2.38 -7.81
N CYS A 64 -7.81 2.02 -6.53
CA CYS A 64 -8.98 1.26 -6.06
C CYS A 64 -10.30 2.02 -6.35
N TYR A 65 -10.32 3.31 -6.04
CA TYR A 65 -11.49 4.17 -6.29
C TYR A 65 -11.80 4.32 -7.78
N MET A 66 -10.75 4.54 -8.59
CA MET A 66 -10.89 4.70 -10.04
C MET A 66 -11.39 3.42 -10.71
N VAL A 67 -10.90 2.24 -10.29
CA VAL A 67 -11.41 0.96 -10.78
C VAL A 67 -12.89 0.78 -10.43
N CYS A 68 -13.29 1.08 -9.19
CA CYS A 68 -14.71 1.00 -8.80
C CYS A 68 -15.60 1.92 -9.64
N LYS A 69 -15.12 3.14 -9.93
CA LYS A 69 -15.84 4.13 -10.75
C LYS A 69 -15.92 3.71 -12.22
N VAL A 70 -14.79 3.31 -12.79
CA VAL A 70 -14.64 3.04 -14.22
C VAL A 70 -15.29 1.71 -14.61
N TYR A 71 -15.29 0.71 -13.73
CA TYR A 71 -15.99 -0.57 -13.96
C TYR A 71 -17.49 -0.53 -13.59
N GLU A 72 -18.01 0.64 -13.18
CA GLU A 72 -19.44 0.82 -12.83
C GLU A 72 -19.94 -0.25 -11.85
N MET A 73 -19.09 -0.62 -10.88
CA MET A 73 -19.34 -1.79 -10.01
C MET A 73 -20.61 -1.69 -9.16
N LYS A 74 -21.18 -0.48 -9.05
CA LYS A 74 -22.48 -0.23 -8.43
C LYS A 74 -23.64 -0.96 -9.13
N ASN A 75 -23.50 -1.34 -10.40
CA ASN A 75 -24.50 -2.09 -11.15
C ASN A 75 -24.34 -3.62 -11.05
N SER A 76 -23.36 -4.11 -10.29
CA SER A 76 -23.14 -5.55 -10.12
C SER A 76 -24.05 -6.13 -9.03
N HIS A 77 -24.57 -7.34 -9.26
CA HIS A 77 -25.43 -8.08 -8.33
C HIS A 77 -24.83 -8.21 -6.91
N ASN A 78 -23.49 -8.31 -6.81
CA ASN A 78 -22.76 -8.43 -5.55
C ASN A 78 -21.79 -7.24 -5.31
N TYR A 79 -22.25 -6.00 -5.51
CA TYR A 79 -21.40 -4.81 -5.46
C TYR A 79 -20.58 -4.68 -4.16
N LYS A 80 -21.16 -4.99 -3.00
CA LYS A 80 -20.47 -4.86 -1.69
C LYS A 80 -19.24 -5.77 -1.60
N ARG A 81 -19.40 -7.05 -1.98
CA ARG A 81 -18.33 -8.04 -1.91
C ARG A 81 -17.21 -7.73 -2.90
N ASN A 82 -17.56 -7.40 -4.14
CA ASN A 82 -16.57 -7.10 -5.17
C ASN A 82 -15.81 -5.80 -4.84
N SER A 83 -16.50 -4.79 -4.33
CA SER A 83 -15.86 -3.55 -3.88
C SER A 83 -14.91 -3.81 -2.71
N MET A 84 -15.31 -4.58 -1.71
CA MET A 84 -14.43 -4.94 -0.59
C MET A 84 -13.13 -5.60 -1.06
N ILE A 85 -13.23 -6.58 -1.97
CA ILE A 85 -12.04 -7.29 -2.50
C ILE A 85 -11.06 -6.31 -3.16
N ILE A 86 -11.57 -5.29 -3.86
CA ILE A 86 -10.74 -4.30 -4.55
C ILE A 86 -10.05 -3.35 -3.60
N PHE A 87 -10.67 -3.08 -2.45
CA PHE A 87 -10.10 -2.20 -1.45
C PHE A 87 -9.07 -2.88 -0.53
N ILE A 88 -9.01 -4.22 -0.48
CA ILE A 88 -8.01 -4.97 0.31
C ILE A 88 -6.58 -4.41 0.18
N PRO A 89 -5.99 -4.31 -1.02
CA PRO A 89 -4.62 -3.78 -1.17
C PRO A 89 -4.50 -2.33 -0.70
N GLY A 90 -5.53 -1.51 -0.90
CA GLY A 90 -5.57 -0.14 -0.38
C GLY A 90 -5.59 -0.10 1.15
N ILE A 91 -6.37 -0.98 1.79
CA ILE A 91 -6.45 -1.11 3.25
C ILE A 91 -5.09 -1.52 3.82
N ILE A 92 -4.41 -2.48 3.20
CA ILE A 92 -3.07 -2.92 3.60
C ILE A 92 -2.11 -1.72 3.59
N CYS A 93 -2.00 -1.00 2.48
CA CYS A 93 -1.12 0.16 2.40
C CYS A 93 -1.48 1.26 3.41
N VAL A 94 -2.76 1.60 3.54
CA VAL A 94 -3.21 2.63 4.51
C VAL A 94 -2.88 2.23 5.94
N SER A 95 -3.06 0.96 6.30
CA SER A 95 -2.70 0.47 7.63
C SER A 95 -1.20 0.61 7.91
N CYS A 96 -0.34 0.33 6.92
CA CYS A 96 1.10 0.57 7.02
C CYS A 96 1.42 2.06 7.20
N SER A 97 0.77 2.96 6.44
CA SER A 97 0.98 4.41 6.58
C SER A 97 0.56 4.94 7.95
N ILE A 98 -0.59 4.50 8.45
CA ILE A 98 -1.09 4.90 9.78
C ILE A 98 -0.12 4.43 10.86
N PHE A 99 0.39 3.20 10.75
CA PHE A 99 1.37 2.68 11.69
C PHE A 99 2.68 3.49 11.67
N MET A 100 3.21 3.81 10.48
CA MET A 100 4.40 4.66 10.34
C MET A 100 4.19 6.06 10.95
N LEU A 101 3.04 6.69 10.67
CA LEU A 101 2.70 7.98 11.27
C LEU A 101 2.61 7.87 12.79
N GLY A 102 1.98 6.82 13.33
CA GLY A 102 1.91 6.59 14.77
C GLY A 102 3.28 6.47 15.42
N LEU A 103 4.20 5.70 14.82
CA LEU A 103 5.59 5.58 15.29
C LEU A 103 6.32 6.93 15.26
N LEU A 104 6.14 7.72 14.20
CA LEU A 104 6.72 9.06 14.10
C LEU A 104 6.19 9.98 15.21
N PHE A 105 4.89 9.99 15.46
CA PHE A 105 4.30 10.81 16.52
C PHE A 105 4.80 10.41 17.91
N ILE A 106 4.89 9.10 18.20
CA ILE A 106 5.43 8.61 19.48
C ILE A 106 6.90 9.00 19.63
N GLY A 107 7.70 8.84 18.56
CA GLY A 107 9.10 9.24 18.55
C GLY A 107 9.30 10.73 18.80
N MET A 108 8.46 11.57 18.18
CA MET A 108 8.45 13.01 18.42
C MET A 108 8.10 13.35 19.86
N ILE A 109 7.02 12.77 20.40
CA ILE A 109 6.59 13.02 21.80
C ILE A 109 7.69 12.61 22.78
N ASN A 110 8.29 11.43 22.60
CA ASN A 110 9.39 10.97 23.45
C ASN A 110 10.60 11.90 23.35
N SER A 111 10.97 12.36 22.15
CA SER A 111 12.06 13.31 21.98
C SER A 111 11.79 14.67 22.65
N PHE A 112 10.53 15.08 22.72
CA PHE A 112 10.13 16.32 23.41
C PHE A 112 10.05 16.17 24.93
N ILE A 113 9.75 14.98 25.45
CA ILE A 113 9.67 14.70 26.90
C ILE A 113 11.06 14.45 27.50
N LEU A 114 11.98 13.86 26.74
CA LEU A 114 13.33 13.53 27.20
C LEU A 114 14.31 14.73 27.18
N HIS A 115 13.85 15.90 26.74
CA HIS A 115 14.65 17.11 26.54
C HIS A 115 14.06 18.29 27.32
#